data_AF-A0A819L619-F1
#
_entry.id   AF-A0A819L619-F1
#
_cell.length_a   1.000
_cell.length_b   1.000
_cell.length_c   1.000
_cell.angle_alpha   90.00
_cell.angle_beta   90.00
_cell.angle_gamma   90.00
#
_symmetry.space_group_name_H-M   'P 1'
#
loop_
_entity.id
_entity.type
_entity.pdbx_description
1 polymer ?
#
loop_
_entity_poly.entity_id
_entity_poly.type
_entity_poly.pdbx_seq_one_letter_code
_entity_poly.pdbx_strand_id
1 'polypeptide(L)'
;SVCTCLNDYYWQCLPPGQSSSCSSSSNNNPSSTAASSSSSSSSSSSSSSSSSSSSSGNNNGQAGITTRYWDCCKASCSWLGKADVSNPVQTCTSQGDENPDYNAQSACNGGNSYMCTNQQPWAVSPTLSYGFAAADISGQSESTWCCACYSLIFTSGPVAGKQMIVQVTNTGGDLGNNQFDIQIPGGGFGIFDACTNQFPGNYYWGAQYGGVSSRDQCSSLPAALQAGCFWRFDWFQGADNPSMTFTEVTCPSAITDITGCIRS
;
A
#
# COMPACT_ATOMS: atom_id res chain seq x y z
N SER A 1 15.77 -21.97 -5.12
CA SER A 1 15.14 -21.28 -6.27
C SER A 1 15.66 -19.86 -6.32
N VAL A 2 15.99 -19.33 -7.50
CA VAL A 2 16.43 -17.93 -7.64
C VAL A 2 15.21 -17.12 -8.07
N CYS A 3 14.81 -16.15 -7.26
CA CYS A 3 13.72 -15.25 -7.63
C CYS A 3 14.26 -14.22 -8.62
N THR A 4 13.74 -14.26 -9.84
CA THR A 4 14.12 -13.38 -10.93
C THR A 4 13.11 -12.25 -11.06
N CYS A 5 13.62 -11.02 -11.10
CA CYS A 5 12.88 -9.84 -11.53
C CYS A 5 12.38 -10.09 -12.97
N LEU A 6 11.07 -9.96 -13.18
CA LEU A 6 10.46 -9.94 -14.52
C LEU A 6 10.32 -8.50 -15.02
N ASN A 7 10.03 -7.58 -14.10
CA ASN A 7 10.10 -6.13 -14.28
C ASN A 7 10.16 -5.47 -12.89
N ASP A 8 10.16 -4.14 -12.87
CA ASP A 8 10.29 -3.32 -11.66
C ASP A 8 9.24 -3.64 -10.56
N TYR A 9 8.15 -4.31 -10.92
CA TYR A 9 6.99 -4.57 -10.06
C TYR A 9 6.75 -6.06 -9.78
N TYR A 10 7.38 -6.95 -10.53
CA TYR A 10 7.04 -8.37 -10.51
C TYR A 10 8.29 -9.24 -10.39
N TRP A 11 8.31 -10.07 -9.36
CA TRP A 11 9.35 -11.07 -9.13
C TRP A 11 8.73 -12.45 -9.22
N GLN A 12 9.33 -13.33 -10.01
CA GLN A 12 8.90 -14.72 -10.14
C GLN A 12 10.04 -15.62 -9.68
N CYS A 13 9.76 -16.55 -8.77
CA CYS A 13 10.72 -17.58 -8.41
C CYS A 13 10.56 -18.76 -9.39
N LEU A 14 11.53 -18.89 -10.30
CA LEU A 14 11.53 -19.94 -11.32
C LEU A 14 12.16 -21.24 -10.78
N PRO A 15 11.76 -22.41 -11.31
CA PRO A 15 12.48 -23.67 -11.09
C PRO A 15 13.96 -23.54 -11.52
N PRO A 16 14.87 -24.35 -10.95
CA PRO A 16 16.29 -24.30 -11.32
C PRO A 16 16.48 -24.49 -12.85
N GLY A 17 17.05 -23.48 -13.53
CA GLY A 17 17.42 -23.58 -14.95
C GLY A 17 16.81 -22.54 -15.90
N GLN A 18 15.96 -21.63 -15.43
CA GLN A 18 15.46 -20.51 -16.25
C GLN A 18 15.93 -19.16 -15.67
N SER A 19 16.61 -18.35 -16.48
CA SER A 19 17.04 -17.00 -16.13
C SER A 19 16.36 -15.97 -17.03
N SER A 20 15.85 -14.90 -16.43
CA SER A 20 15.48 -13.67 -17.14
C SER A 20 16.21 -12.48 -16.49
N SER A 21 16.80 -11.63 -17.32
CA SER A 21 17.58 -10.46 -16.93
C SER A 21 16.78 -9.17 -17.08
N CYS A 22 16.72 -8.36 -16.03
CA CYS A 22 16.11 -7.03 -16.08
C CYS A 22 17.02 -6.07 -16.87
N SER A 23 16.53 -5.55 -18.00
CA SER A 23 17.25 -4.56 -18.81
C SER A 23 16.77 -3.17 -18.41
N SER A 24 17.66 -2.39 -17.81
CA SER A 24 17.43 -0.95 -17.61
C SER A 24 17.53 -0.25 -18.96
N SER A 25 16.40 0.21 -19.50
CA SER A 25 16.41 1.13 -20.64
C SER A 25 16.79 2.53 -20.17
N SER A 26 18.08 2.83 -20.21
CA SER A 26 18.62 4.18 -20.06
C SER A 26 18.10 5.06 -21.20
N ASN A 27 17.18 5.97 -20.89
CA ASN A 27 16.84 7.07 -21.79
C ASN A 27 18.01 8.05 -21.85
N ASN A 28 18.66 8.08 -23.01
CA ASN A 28 19.62 9.12 -23.40
C ASN A 28 18.92 10.48 -23.44
N ASN A 29 19.43 11.45 -22.66
CA ASN A 29 19.16 12.86 -22.91
C ASN A 29 20.51 13.59 -23.08
N PRO A 30 20.74 14.34 -24.18
CA PRO A 30 22.05 14.92 -24.46
C PRO A 30 22.28 16.25 -23.74
N SER A 31 23.52 16.41 -23.28
CA SER A 31 24.12 17.60 -22.66
C SER A 31 24.00 18.89 -23.48
N SER A 32 23.89 20.03 -22.80
CA SER A 32 24.60 21.26 -23.20
C SER A 32 24.89 22.21 -22.03
N THR A 33 26.18 22.30 -21.70
CA THR A 33 27.03 23.46 -21.38
C THR A 33 26.58 24.58 -20.41
N ALA A 34 27.26 24.55 -19.25
CA ALA A 34 27.91 25.62 -18.47
C ALA A 34 27.72 27.12 -18.81
N ALA A 35 27.55 27.94 -17.76
CA ALA A 35 28.36 29.15 -17.50
C ALA A 35 28.24 29.63 -16.05
N SER A 36 29.37 30.06 -15.49
CA SER A 36 29.63 30.50 -14.11
C SER A 36 29.39 32.01 -13.90
N SER A 37 29.05 32.46 -12.68
CA SER A 37 29.72 33.63 -12.04
C SER A 37 29.24 33.93 -10.60
N SER A 38 30.26 34.26 -9.80
CA SER A 38 30.40 34.76 -8.42
C SER A 38 29.43 35.84 -7.85
N SER A 39 29.17 35.86 -6.53
CA SER A 39 29.90 36.70 -5.53
C SER A 39 29.20 36.88 -4.14
N SER A 40 30.03 36.78 -3.07
CA SER A 40 30.09 37.50 -1.76
C SER A 40 28.93 37.62 -0.71
N SER A 41 29.17 36.98 0.47
CA SER A 41 29.12 37.46 1.89
C SER A 41 28.14 38.58 2.34
N SER A 42 27.39 38.51 3.46
CA SER A 42 27.86 38.46 4.88
C SER A 42 26.70 38.50 5.93
N SER A 43 26.98 37.95 7.13
CA SER A 43 26.39 38.03 8.51
C SER A 43 25.26 39.04 8.87
N SER A 44 24.29 38.79 9.77
CA SER A 44 24.45 38.62 11.25
C SER A 44 23.09 38.52 12.03
N SER A 45 23.12 37.78 13.16
CA SER A 45 22.45 37.95 14.49
C SER A 45 20.92 38.08 14.74
N SER A 46 20.36 37.03 15.37
CA SER A 46 19.54 36.91 16.61
C SER A 46 18.54 37.99 17.07
N SER A 47 17.31 37.56 17.44
CA SER A 47 16.74 37.64 18.82
C SER A 47 15.29 37.12 18.90
N SER A 48 14.88 36.76 20.13
CA SER A 48 13.79 35.88 20.55
C SER A 48 12.65 36.59 21.31
N SER A 49 11.41 36.05 21.27
CA SER A 49 10.40 35.98 22.37
C SER A 49 9.09 35.32 21.86
N SER A 50 8.69 34.11 22.29
CA SER A 50 7.72 33.74 23.38
C SER A 50 6.34 34.43 23.28
N SER A 51 5.14 33.84 23.33
CA SER A 51 4.53 32.54 23.76
C SER A 51 3.14 32.46 23.06
N SER A 52 2.43 31.34 22.85
CA SER A 52 1.73 30.54 23.88
C SER A 52 1.11 29.23 23.31
N SER A 53 1.49 28.13 23.97
CA SER A 53 0.86 26.81 24.20
C SER A 53 -0.50 26.46 23.56
N SER A 54 -0.50 25.38 22.78
CA SER A 54 -1.54 24.34 22.77
C SER A 54 -0.85 22.99 22.57
N SER A 55 -1.26 21.98 23.33
CA SER A 55 -0.58 20.71 23.60
C SER A 55 -0.23 19.90 22.35
N SER A 56 1.02 19.94 21.93
CA SER A 56 1.60 19.00 20.97
C SER A 56 1.97 17.71 21.69
N GLY A 57 1.23 16.63 21.43
CA GLY A 57 1.85 15.31 21.49
C GLY A 57 3.04 15.31 20.54
N ASN A 58 4.20 14.84 20.99
CA ASN A 58 5.37 14.66 20.14
C ASN A 58 5.05 13.65 19.04
N ASN A 59 4.53 14.13 17.90
CA ASN A 59 4.36 13.32 16.71
C ASN A 59 5.73 13.22 16.01
N ASN A 60 6.57 12.32 16.50
CA ASN A 60 7.87 11.97 15.90
C ASN A 60 7.72 11.15 14.60
N GLY A 61 6.55 11.21 13.95
CA GLY A 61 6.22 10.45 12.76
C GLY A 61 6.59 11.20 11.49
N GLN A 62 6.90 10.46 10.43
CA GLN A 62 7.18 11.03 9.11
C GLN A 62 5.87 11.46 8.45
N ALA A 63 5.88 12.57 7.70
CA ALA A 63 4.72 12.98 6.92
C ALA A 63 4.56 12.06 5.70
N GLY A 64 3.31 11.77 5.35
CA GLY A 64 2.98 11.01 4.15
C GLY A 64 1.58 11.33 3.64
N ILE A 65 1.26 10.74 2.49
CA ILE A 65 -0.04 10.86 1.83
C ILE A 65 -0.66 9.48 1.67
N THR A 66 -1.96 9.45 1.43
CA THR A 66 -2.67 8.19 1.18
C THR A 66 -3.42 8.21 -0.13
N THR A 67 -3.54 7.05 -0.74
CA THR A 67 -4.51 6.74 -1.80
C THR A 67 -5.37 5.55 -1.36
N ARG A 68 -6.20 5.04 -2.28
CA ARG A 68 -7.05 3.88 -2.05
C ARG A 68 -7.06 3.00 -3.31
N TYR A 69 -7.01 1.68 -3.12
CA TYR A 69 -7.06 0.73 -4.23
C TYR A 69 -7.62 -0.63 -3.81
N TRP A 70 -8.06 -1.39 -4.80
CA TRP A 70 -8.31 -2.83 -4.71
C TRP A 70 -8.32 -3.42 -6.11
N ASP A 71 -7.20 -3.99 -6.54
CA ASP A 71 -6.98 -4.51 -7.90
C ASP A 71 -7.12 -6.04 -8.01
N CYS A 72 -7.30 -6.71 -6.87
CA CYS A 72 -7.34 -8.16 -6.70
C CYS A 72 -6.03 -8.89 -7.07
N CYS A 73 -4.96 -8.17 -7.40
CA CYS A 73 -3.67 -8.76 -7.73
C CYS A 73 -3.08 -9.51 -6.53
N LYS A 74 -2.28 -10.54 -6.78
CA LYS A 74 -1.33 -11.02 -5.77
C LYS A 74 -0.40 -9.87 -5.37
N ALA A 75 -0.33 -9.60 -4.07
CA ALA A 75 0.49 -8.54 -3.51
C ALA A 75 2.00 -8.85 -3.61
N SER A 76 2.86 -7.82 -3.69
CA SER A 76 4.30 -8.00 -3.89
C SER A 76 4.98 -8.72 -2.73
N CYS A 77 4.56 -8.50 -1.48
CA CYS A 77 5.10 -9.16 -0.29
C CYS A 77 4.60 -10.61 -0.14
N SER A 78 3.76 -11.10 -1.06
CA SER A 78 3.37 -12.52 -1.15
C SER A 78 4.40 -13.39 -1.88
N TRP A 79 5.47 -12.79 -2.41
CA TRP A 79 6.57 -13.53 -3.02
C TRP A 79 7.65 -13.91 -2.01
N LEU A 80 8.21 -15.10 -2.16
CA LEU A 80 9.33 -15.56 -1.35
C LEU A 80 10.56 -14.64 -1.54
N GLY A 81 11.31 -14.43 -0.46
CA GLY A 81 12.59 -13.70 -0.49
C GLY A 81 12.49 -12.18 -0.57
N LYS A 82 11.29 -11.61 -0.45
CA LYS A 82 11.09 -10.15 -0.44
C LYS A 82 11.58 -9.47 0.83
N ALA A 83 11.39 -10.12 1.97
CA ALA A 83 11.84 -9.68 3.28
C ALA A 83 12.16 -10.91 4.15
N ASP A 84 12.83 -10.69 5.29
CA ASP A 84 13.02 -11.71 6.31
C ASP A 84 11.75 -11.80 7.17
N VAL A 85 10.95 -12.84 6.91
CA VAL A 85 9.61 -13.03 7.46
C VAL A 85 9.32 -14.51 7.73
N SER A 86 8.39 -14.79 8.63
CA SER A 86 7.90 -16.14 8.95
C SER A 86 7.41 -16.89 7.71
N ASN A 87 6.55 -16.24 6.93
CA ASN A 87 6.05 -16.66 5.63
C ASN A 87 5.71 -15.39 4.82
N PRO A 88 5.69 -15.42 3.49
CA PRO A 88 5.14 -14.31 2.69
C PRO A 88 3.66 -14.06 3.02
N VAL A 89 3.14 -12.91 2.60
CA VAL A 89 1.71 -12.61 2.74
C VAL A 89 0.87 -13.68 2.03
N GLN A 90 -0.07 -14.28 2.75
CA GLN A 90 -0.99 -15.28 2.24
C GLN A 90 -1.75 -14.77 1.01
N THR A 91 -1.89 -15.62 -0.01
CA THR A 91 -2.68 -15.33 -1.22
C THR A 91 -3.87 -16.25 -1.30
N CYS A 92 -4.83 -15.94 -2.15
CA CYS A 92 -6.03 -16.75 -2.31
C CYS A 92 -6.24 -17.15 -3.77
N THR A 93 -7.01 -18.22 -3.96
CA THR A 93 -7.52 -18.64 -5.26
C THR A 93 -8.67 -17.72 -5.70
N SER A 94 -9.19 -17.91 -6.92
CA SER A 94 -10.37 -17.18 -7.39
C SER A 94 -11.62 -17.41 -6.55
N GLN A 95 -11.70 -18.53 -5.81
CA GLN A 95 -12.81 -18.84 -4.90
C GLN A 95 -12.65 -18.20 -3.52
N GLY A 96 -11.50 -17.57 -3.24
CA GLY A 96 -11.19 -16.97 -1.94
C GLY A 96 -10.56 -17.94 -0.93
N ASP A 97 -10.32 -19.20 -1.32
CA ASP A 97 -9.58 -20.16 -0.49
C ASP A 97 -8.09 -19.81 -0.45
N GLU A 98 -7.43 -20.04 0.70
CA GLU A 98 -5.98 -19.88 0.84
C GLU A 98 -5.22 -20.70 -0.21
N ASN A 99 -4.29 -20.04 -0.89
CA ASN A 99 -3.39 -20.68 -1.84
C ASN A 99 -2.03 -20.95 -1.14
N PRO A 100 -1.68 -22.23 -0.89
CA PRO A 100 -0.43 -22.58 -0.21
C PRO A 100 0.82 -22.40 -1.09
N ASP A 101 0.66 -22.20 -2.41
CA ASP A 101 1.77 -22.00 -3.33
C ASP A 101 2.14 -20.51 -3.44
N TYR A 102 3.10 -20.08 -2.61
CA TYR A 102 3.67 -18.74 -2.69
C TYR A 102 4.36 -18.43 -4.03
N ASN A 103 4.64 -19.42 -4.88
CA ASN A 103 5.19 -19.21 -6.23
C ASN A 103 4.11 -19.11 -7.32
N ALA A 104 2.83 -19.32 -6.97
CA ALA A 104 1.74 -19.22 -7.92
C ALA A 104 1.71 -17.82 -8.56
N GLN A 105 1.52 -17.80 -9.88
CA GLN A 105 1.53 -16.58 -10.67
C GLN A 105 0.33 -15.68 -10.30
N SER A 106 0.59 -14.36 -10.24
CA SER A 106 -0.46 -13.36 -10.02
C SER A 106 -1.51 -13.42 -11.13
N ALA A 107 -2.78 -13.29 -10.77
CA ALA A 107 -3.87 -13.15 -11.74
C ALA A 107 -3.72 -11.92 -12.64
N CYS A 108 -3.08 -10.85 -12.15
CA CYS A 108 -2.74 -9.66 -12.95
C CYS A 108 -1.68 -9.93 -14.03
N ASN A 109 -1.10 -11.13 -14.06
CA ASN A 109 -0.14 -11.57 -15.06
C ASN A 109 -0.46 -13.01 -15.51
N GLY A 110 -1.75 -13.29 -15.72
CA GLY A 110 -2.25 -14.54 -16.31
C GLY A 110 -2.27 -15.77 -15.40
N GLY A 111 -2.01 -15.60 -14.11
CA GLY A 111 -2.04 -16.68 -13.12
C GLY A 111 -3.39 -16.83 -12.40
N ASN A 112 -3.38 -17.51 -11.24
CA ASN A 112 -4.57 -17.78 -10.44
C ASN A 112 -4.37 -17.49 -8.93
N SER A 113 -3.40 -16.62 -8.61
CA SER A 113 -3.17 -16.12 -7.26
C SER A 113 -3.65 -14.67 -7.15
N TYR A 114 -4.48 -14.42 -6.15
CA TYR A 114 -5.16 -13.16 -5.89
C TYR A 114 -4.88 -12.69 -4.46
N MET A 115 -5.12 -11.41 -4.20
CA MET A 115 -5.25 -10.90 -2.83
C MET A 115 -6.42 -11.61 -2.12
N CYS A 116 -6.23 -11.98 -0.87
CA CYS A 116 -7.28 -12.60 -0.08
C CYS A 116 -8.34 -11.58 0.33
N THR A 117 -9.61 -11.97 0.29
CA THR A 117 -10.71 -11.08 0.66
C THR A 117 -10.71 -10.76 2.16
N ASN A 118 -10.12 -11.58 3.03
CA ASN A 118 -9.98 -11.20 4.44
C ASN A 118 -8.92 -10.10 4.68
N GLN A 119 -8.11 -9.74 3.67
CA GLN A 119 -7.14 -8.63 3.74
C GLN A 119 -7.81 -7.27 3.46
N GLN A 120 -8.96 -7.04 4.08
CA GLN A 120 -9.74 -5.81 4.00
C GLN A 120 -9.57 -4.97 5.28
N PRO A 121 -9.90 -3.66 5.27
CA PRO A 121 -9.81 -2.81 6.45
C PRO A 121 -11.05 -2.98 7.34
N TRP A 122 -10.90 -2.76 8.65
CA TRP A 122 -12.00 -2.81 9.60
C TRP A 122 -11.82 -1.84 10.77
N ALA A 123 -12.94 -1.41 11.34
CA ALA A 123 -12.96 -0.57 12.52
C ALA A 123 -12.79 -1.42 13.79
N VAL A 124 -11.84 -1.02 14.65
CA VAL A 124 -11.66 -1.59 15.99
C VAL A 124 -12.45 -0.77 17.01
N SER A 125 -12.48 0.55 16.82
CA SER A 125 -13.24 1.51 17.62
C SER A 125 -13.60 2.74 16.76
N PRO A 126 -14.37 3.71 17.27
CA PRO A 126 -14.62 4.95 16.54
C PRO A 126 -13.36 5.74 16.14
N THR A 127 -12.22 5.52 16.81
CA THR A 127 -10.96 6.24 16.59
C THR A 127 -9.81 5.37 16.08
N LEU A 128 -9.98 4.04 16.06
CA LEU A 128 -8.96 3.09 15.61
C LEU A 128 -9.51 2.14 14.54
N SER A 129 -8.77 1.99 13.44
CA SER A 129 -8.96 0.93 12.44
C SER A 129 -7.69 0.12 12.21
N TYR A 130 -7.87 -1.09 11.72
CA TYR A 130 -6.80 -1.92 11.17
C TYR A 130 -7.03 -2.15 9.68
N GLY A 131 -5.96 -2.51 8.96
CA GLY A 131 -6.05 -2.86 7.56
C GLY A 131 -4.68 -3.13 6.94
N PHE A 132 -4.62 -2.93 5.63
CA PHE A 132 -3.49 -3.28 4.79
C PHE A 132 -3.22 -2.17 3.78
N ALA A 133 -1.99 -2.08 3.30
CA ALA A 133 -1.61 -1.07 2.32
C ALA A 133 -0.51 -1.56 1.37
N ALA A 134 -0.46 -0.95 0.20
CA ALA A 134 0.78 -0.81 -0.54
C ALA A 134 1.55 0.40 0.00
N ALA A 135 2.88 0.38 -0.03
CA ALA A 135 3.68 1.54 0.37
C ALA A 135 4.88 1.78 -0.54
N ASP A 136 5.29 3.05 -0.62
CA ASP A 136 6.63 3.47 -1.02
C ASP A 136 7.14 4.48 0.04
N ILE A 137 8.19 4.09 0.75
CA ILE A 137 8.72 4.82 1.89
C ILE A 137 10.13 5.32 1.56
N SER A 138 10.32 6.63 1.62
CA SER A 138 11.57 7.25 1.18
C SER A 138 12.79 6.70 1.93
N GLY A 139 13.78 6.25 1.16
CA GLY A 139 15.03 5.69 1.69
C GLY A 139 14.92 4.26 2.20
N GLN A 140 13.80 3.59 1.98
CA GLN A 140 13.58 2.18 2.31
C GLN A 140 13.38 1.34 1.04
N SER A 141 13.20 0.04 1.22
CA SER A 141 12.87 -0.90 0.13
C SER A 141 11.93 -1.98 0.65
N GLU A 142 11.47 -2.86 -0.24
CA GLU A 142 10.59 -3.99 0.10
C GLU A 142 11.15 -4.87 1.22
N SER A 143 12.47 -5.05 1.32
CA SER A 143 13.06 -5.84 2.40
C SER A 143 12.85 -5.22 3.78
N THR A 144 12.66 -3.91 3.85
CA THR A 144 12.37 -3.17 5.08
C THR A 144 10.87 -3.09 5.36
N TRP A 145 10.04 -2.72 4.38
CA TRP A 145 8.63 -2.48 4.65
C TRP A 145 7.72 -3.69 4.48
N CYS A 146 8.11 -4.73 3.72
CA CYS A 146 7.23 -5.88 3.55
C CYS A 146 6.89 -6.52 4.90
N CYS A 147 5.60 -6.63 5.15
CA CYS A 147 5.00 -7.12 6.38
C CYS A 147 5.28 -6.30 7.65
N ALA A 148 5.91 -5.14 7.52
CA ALA A 148 6.02 -4.18 8.61
C ALA A 148 4.67 -3.49 8.84
N CYS A 149 4.42 -3.06 10.07
CA CYS A 149 3.21 -2.33 10.41
C CYS A 149 3.50 -0.88 10.73
N TYR A 150 2.59 0.00 10.33
CA TYR A 150 2.71 1.43 10.56
C TYR A 150 1.42 1.96 11.18
N SER A 151 1.57 2.78 12.22
CA SER A 151 0.49 3.60 12.75
C SER A 151 0.38 4.87 11.91
N LEU A 152 -0.70 4.99 11.15
CA LEU A 152 -1.08 6.19 10.42
C LEU A 152 -2.00 7.05 11.29
N ILE A 153 -1.59 8.28 11.59
CA ILE A 153 -2.45 9.27 12.23
C ILE A 153 -2.83 10.29 11.16
N PHE A 154 -4.11 10.32 10.77
CA PHE A 154 -4.56 11.21 9.70
C PHE A 154 -4.50 12.67 10.15
N THR A 155 -4.04 13.55 9.26
CA THR A 155 -3.84 14.98 9.52
C THR A 155 -4.75 15.89 8.71
N SER A 156 -5.55 15.33 7.79
CA SER A 156 -6.54 16.07 7.00
C SER A 156 -7.78 15.22 6.68
N GLY A 157 -8.78 15.86 6.05
CA GLY A 157 -10.05 15.23 5.71
C GLY A 157 -10.95 14.98 6.92
N PRO A 158 -12.11 14.32 6.71
CA PRO A 158 -13.09 14.07 7.77
C PRO A 158 -12.60 13.07 8.84
N VAL A 159 -11.47 12.40 8.58
CA VAL A 159 -10.85 11.41 9.48
C VAL A 159 -9.66 11.97 10.25
N ALA A 160 -9.36 13.27 10.15
CA ALA A 160 -8.26 13.89 10.86
C ALA A 160 -8.30 13.57 12.37
N GLY A 161 -7.16 13.15 12.92
CA GLY A 161 -7.01 12.72 14.32
C GLY A 161 -7.35 11.24 14.59
N LYS A 162 -7.97 10.51 13.64
CA LYS A 162 -8.14 9.06 13.76
C LYS A 162 -6.83 8.33 13.47
N GLN A 163 -6.70 7.14 14.06
CA GLN A 163 -5.56 6.25 13.85
C GLN A 163 -5.95 5.03 13.03
N MET A 164 -5.09 4.63 12.11
CA MET A 164 -5.17 3.36 11.40
C MET A 164 -3.84 2.64 11.51
N ILE A 165 -3.82 1.38 11.96
CA ILE A 165 -2.63 0.53 11.87
C ILE A 165 -2.74 -0.33 10.62
N VAL A 166 -1.76 -0.23 9.74
CA VAL A 166 -1.72 -1.01 8.49
C VAL A 166 -0.52 -1.93 8.49
N GLN A 167 -0.68 -3.14 7.97
CA GLN A 167 0.47 -3.93 7.49
C GLN A 167 0.71 -3.65 6.02
N VAL A 168 1.96 -3.38 5.66
CA VAL A 168 2.35 -3.22 4.25
C VAL A 168 2.48 -4.59 3.62
N THR A 169 1.60 -4.90 2.67
CA THR A 169 1.59 -6.19 1.95
C THR A 169 1.99 -6.07 0.49
N ASN A 170 2.09 -4.84 -0.03
CA ASN A 170 2.42 -4.57 -1.42
C ASN A 170 3.34 -3.35 -1.54
N THR A 171 3.89 -3.17 -2.73
CA THR A 171 4.59 -1.95 -3.16
C THR A 171 3.86 -1.40 -4.37
N GLY A 172 3.63 -0.09 -4.41
CA GLY A 172 3.09 0.58 -5.58
C GLY A 172 4.19 1.30 -6.34
N GLY A 173 4.26 1.06 -7.65
CA GLY A 173 5.32 1.55 -8.53
C GLY A 173 5.19 3.01 -8.97
N ASP A 174 4.00 3.56 -8.79
CA ASP A 174 3.56 4.92 -9.11
C ASP A 174 3.39 5.78 -7.86
N LEU A 175 3.72 5.21 -6.69
CA LEU A 175 3.63 5.91 -5.42
C LEU A 175 4.72 6.98 -5.34
N GLY A 176 4.35 8.15 -4.82
CA GLY A 176 5.28 9.19 -4.45
C GLY A 176 5.97 8.89 -3.13
N ASN A 177 6.89 9.78 -2.75
CA ASN A 177 7.59 9.72 -1.47
C ASN A 177 6.62 9.60 -0.28
N ASN A 178 6.79 8.55 0.53
CA ASN A 178 5.99 8.29 1.73
C ASN A 178 4.48 8.18 1.44
N GLN A 179 4.12 7.46 0.39
CA GLN A 179 2.72 7.22 0.04
C GLN A 179 2.29 5.82 0.48
N PHE A 180 1.11 5.75 1.08
CA PHE A 180 0.44 4.52 1.46
C PHE A 180 -0.86 4.38 0.67
N ASP A 181 -0.95 3.39 -0.20
CA ASP A 181 -2.18 3.07 -0.90
C ASP A 181 -3.01 2.08 -0.06
N ILE A 182 -4.09 2.54 0.56
CA ILE A 182 -4.86 1.73 1.49
C ILE A 182 -5.70 0.73 0.69
N GLN A 183 -5.65 -0.55 1.07
CA GLN A 183 -6.47 -1.60 0.47
C GLN A 183 -7.92 -1.39 0.89
N ILE A 184 -8.75 -0.92 -0.04
CA ILE A 184 -10.17 -0.63 0.18
C ILE A 184 -10.94 -1.17 -1.02
N PRO A 185 -11.75 -2.23 -0.86
CA PRO A 185 -12.59 -2.70 -1.94
C PRO A 185 -13.52 -1.61 -2.47
N GLY A 186 -13.59 -1.51 -3.80
CA GLY A 186 -14.25 -0.39 -4.46
C GLY A 186 -13.48 0.93 -4.36
N GLY A 187 -12.19 0.91 -4.01
CA GLY A 187 -11.26 2.05 -4.05
C GLY A 187 -10.72 2.37 -5.44
N GLY A 188 -10.95 1.47 -6.41
CA GLY A 188 -10.44 1.56 -7.77
C GLY A 188 -9.35 0.52 -8.02
N PHE A 189 -9.31 0.01 -9.24
CA PHE A 189 -8.33 -0.98 -9.68
C PHE A 189 -6.94 -0.35 -9.88
N GLY A 190 -6.92 0.91 -10.31
CA GLY A 190 -5.70 1.54 -10.79
C GLY A 190 -5.23 0.93 -12.11
N ILE A 191 -3.95 0.59 -12.19
CA ILE A 191 -3.31 0.14 -13.44
C ILE A 191 -3.74 -1.28 -13.83
N PHE A 192 -3.96 -2.16 -12.87
CA PHE A 192 -4.23 -3.58 -13.09
C PHE A 192 -5.65 -3.93 -12.65
N ASP A 193 -6.31 -4.84 -13.37
CA ASP A 193 -7.63 -5.36 -13.02
C ASP A 193 -7.60 -6.90 -13.08
N ALA A 194 -7.40 -7.53 -11.92
CA ALA A 194 -7.70 -8.96 -11.75
C ALA A 194 -9.10 -9.19 -11.16
N CYS A 195 -9.78 -8.14 -10.70
CA CYS A 195 -11.06 -8.26 -10.02
C CYS A 195 -12.17 -8.75 -10.95
N THR A 196 -12.19 -8.28 -12.20
CA THR A 196 -13.15 -8.75 -13.20
C THR A 196 -13.00 -10.24 -13.54
N ASN A 197 -11.77 -10.76 -13.45
CA ASN A 197 -11.50 -12.19 -13.61
C ASN A 197 -11.77 -12.99 -12.33
N GLN A 198 -11.47 -12.44 -11.15
CA GLN A 198 -11.70 -13.10 -9.86
C GLN A 198 -13.19 -13.27 -9.57
N PHE A 199 -13.97 -12.21 -9.84
CA PHE A 199 -15.40 -12.14 -9.57
C PHE A 199 -16.17 -11.97 -10.88
N PRO A 200 -16.37 -13.05 -11.65
CA PRO A 200 -17.13 -12.98 -12.89
C PRO A 200 -18.57 -12.56 -12.58
N GLY A 201 -19.08 -11.55 -13.29
CA GLY A 201 -20.44 -11.06 -13.13
C GLY A 201 -20.58 -9.57 -13.44
N ASN A 202 -21.82 -9.08 -13.38
CA ASN A 202 -22.15 -7.67 -13.62
C ASN A 202 -22.08 -6.87 -12.31
N TYR A 203 -20.87 -6.66 -11.79
CA TYR A 203 -20.62 -5.83 -10.62
C TYR A 203 -20.31 -4.39 -11.03
N TYR A 204 -20.69 -3.42 -10.18
CA TYR A 204 -20.34 -2.02 -10.37
C TYR A 204 -19.16 -1.64 -9.49
N TRP A 205 -17.97 -1.58 -10.09
CA TRP A 205 -16.70 -1.28 -9.39
C TRP A 205 -16.43 0.21 -9.22
N GLY A 206 -17.17 1.07 -9.94
CA GLY A 206 -16.95 2.51 -9.99
C GLY A 206 -15.85 2.91 -10.98
N ALA A 207 -15.21 4.05 -10.72
CA ALA A 207 -14.14 4.57 -11.57
C ALA A 207 -12.86 3.73 -11.44
N GLN A 208 -12.07 3.62 -12.51
CA GLN A 208 -10.79 2.91 -12.50
C GLN A 208 -9.86 3.40 -11.38
N TYR A 209 -9.79 4.72 -11.18
CA TYR A 209 -9.10 5.37 -10.06
C TYR A 209 -10.14 6.01 -9.14
N GLY A 210 -10.10 5.68 -7.85
CA GLY A 210 -11.04 6.19 -6.85
C GLY A 210 -12.31 5.35 -6.65
N GLY A 211 -12.62 4.44 -7.58
CA GLY A 211 -13.64 3.40 -7.44
C GLY A 211 -15.05 3.92 -7.27
N VAL A 212 -15.85 3.28 -6.42
CA VAL A 212 -17.22 3.70 -6.14
C VAL A 212 -17.21 5.09 -5.47
N SER A 213 -18.25 5.89 -5.74
CA SER A 213 -18.36 7.28 -5.27
C SER A 213 -19.33 7.46 -4.11
N SER A 214 -20.11 6.42 -3.75
CA SER A 214 -21.08 6.48 -2.65
C SER A 214 -21.22 5.15 -1.93
N ARG A 215 -21.67 5.22 -0.68
CA ARG A 215 -21.92 4.05 0.17
C ARG A 215 -22.89 3.05 -0.44
N ASP A 216 -23.95 3.54 -1.09
CA ASP A 216 -25.01 2.68 -1.65
C ASP A 216 -24.49 1.77 -2.78
N GLN A 217 -23.45 2.23 -3.50
CA GLN A 217 -22.80 1.45 -4.56
C GLN A 217 -22.03 0.24 -4.03
N CYS A 218 -21.69 0.18 -2.73
CA CYS A 218 -21.06 -1.00 -2.14
C CYS A 218 -21.92 -2.26 -2.29
N SER A 219 -23.25 -2.12 -2.31
CA SER A 219 -24.18 -3.25 -2.52
C SER A 219 -24.04 -3.90 -3.90
N SER A 220 -23.42 -3.20 -4.86
CA SER A 220 -23.16 -3.65 -6.22
C SER A 220 -21.78 -4.29 -6.41
N LEU A 221 -20.99 -4.41 -5.34
CA LEU A 221 -19.74 -5.17 -5.32
C LEU A 221 -20.00 -6.64 -4.92
N PRO A 222 -19.06 -7.56 -5.21
CA PRO A 222 -19.13 -8.93 -4.72
C PRO A 222 -19.33 -8.98 -3.21
N ALA A 223 -20.20 -9.88 -2.73
CA ALA A 223 -20.59 -9.96 -1.31
C ALA A 223 -19.38 -10.00 -0.36
N ALA A 224 -18.33 -10.74 -0.74
CA ALA A 224 -17.10 -10.87 0.04
C ALA A 224 -16.36 -9.54 0.25
N LEU A 225 -16.57 -8.54 -0.61
CA LEU A 225 -15.87 -7.25 -0.62
C LEU A 225 -16.71 -6.11 -0.04
N GLN A 226 -17.98 -6.34 0.26
CA GLN A 226 -18.88 -5.26 0.68
C GLN A 226 -18.51 -4.69 2.04
N ALA A 227 -17.99 -5.51 2.96
CA ALA A 227 -17.62 -5.06 4.30
C ALA A 227 -16.54 -3.98 4.28
N GLY A 228 -15.44 -4.20 3.54
CA GLY A 228 -14.37 -3.21 3.36
C GLY A 228 -14.83 -2.00 2.57
N CYS A 229 -15.74 -2.17 1.60
CA CYS A 229 -16.35 -1.03 0.92
C CYS A 229 -17.19 -0.17 1.86
N PHE A 230 -18.04 -0.78 2.70
CA PHE A 230 -18.82 -0.03 3.69
C PHE A 230 -17.93 0.67 4.71
N TRP A 231 -16.83 0.03 5.15
CA TRP A 231 -15.84 0.66 6.03
C TRP A 231 -15.32 2.01 5.47
N ARG A 232 -15.11 2.10 4.15
CA ARG A 232 -14.68 3.33 3.46
C ARG A 232 -15.61 4.50 3.74
N PHE A 233 -16.91 4.27 3.76
CA PHE A 233 -17.91 5.33 3.93
C PHE A 233 -18.36 5.49 5.38
N ASP A 234 -18.22 4.45 6.20
CA ASP A 234 -18.66 4.44 7.59
C ASP A 234 -17.56 4.98 8.53
N TRP A 235 -16.47 4.24 8.68
CA TRP A 235 -15.40 4.63 9.60
C TRP A 235 -14.48 5.68 8.99
N PHE A 236 -14.15 5.49 7.71
CA PHE A 236 -13.25 6.34 6.94
C PHE A 236 -13.97 7.56 6.32
N GLN A 237 -15.30 7.66 6.51
CA GLN A 237 -16.14 8.82 6.19
C GLN A 237 -16.01 9.32 4.75
N GLY A 238 -15.68 8.42 3.81
CA GLY A 238 -15.48 8.78 2.41
C GLY A 238 -14.31 9.74 2.18
N ALA A 239 -13.32 9.78 3.10
CA ALA A 239 -12.17 10.66 2.98
C ALA A 239 -11.44 10.43 1.64
N ASP A 240 -11.13 11.53 0.96
CA ASP A 240 -10.41 11.50 -0.32
C ASP A 240 -8.94 11.80 -0.08
N ASN A 241 -8.12 10.75 -0.10
CA ASN A 241 -6.66 10.82 -0.01
C ASN A 241 -6.14 11.68 1.16
N PRO A 242 -6.59 11.42 2.42
CA PRO A 242 -6.14 12.20 3.56
C PRO A 242 -4.62 12.09 3.75
N SER A 243 -3.98 13.22 4.03
CA SER A 243 -2.61 13.24 4.53
C SER A 243 -2.52 12.61 5.92
N MET A 244 -1.33 12.15 6.29
CA MET A 244 -1.08 11.53 7.58
C MET A 244 0.34 11.79 8.08
N THR A 245 0.57 11.48 9.35
CA THR A 245 1.90 11.15 9.87
C THR A 245 1.95 9.67 10.20
N PHE A 246 3.06 8.99 9.88
CA PHE A 246 3.22 7.56 10.15
C PHE A 246 4.44 7.25 11.00
N THR A 247 4.38 6.13 11.71
CA THR A 247 5.48 5.59 12.50
C THR A 247 5.39 4.07 12.46
N GLU A 248 6.53 3.39 12.29
CA GLU A 248 6.59 1.94 12.36
C GLU A 248 6.24 1.45 13.78
N VAL A 249 5.45 0.39 13.86
CA VAL A 249 4.97 -0.21 15.11
C VAL A 249 5.04 -1.72 15.03
N THR A 250 5.06 -2.39 16.17
CA THR A 250 4.86 -3.84 16.23
C THR A 250 3.50 -4.19 15.64
N CYS A 251 3.47 -5.16 14.73
CA CYS A 251 2.22 -5.62 14.14
C CYS A 251 1.30 -6.24 15.20
N PRO A 252 0.03 -5.79 15.32
CA PRO A 252 -0.97 -6.47 16.11
C PRO A 252 -1.24 -7.88 15.56
N SER A 253 -1.45 -8.86 16.43
CA SER A 253 -1.79 -10.24 16.01
C SER A 253 -3.06 -10.27 15.16
N ALA A 254 -4.04 -9.41 15.46
CA ALA A 254 -5.25 -9.25 14.67
C ALA A 254 -5.00 -8.93 13.19
N ILE A 255 -3.83 -8.41 12.82
CA ILE A 255 -3.42 -8.18 11.43
C ILE A 255 -2.58 -9.35 10.91
N THR A 256 -1.59 -9.82 11.67
CA THR A 256 -0.68 -10.90 11.21
C THR A 256 -1.35 -12.26 11.14
N ASP A 257 -2.38 -12.51 11.94
CA ASP A 257 -3.17 -13.75 11.89
C ASP A 257 -3.97 -13.84 10.57
N ILE A 258 -4.19 -12.72 9.88
CA ILE A 258 -4.87 -12.68 8.57
C ILE A 258 -3.88 -12.97 7.44
N THR A 259 -2.67 -12.42 7.49
CA THR A 259 -1.69 -12.52 6.40
C THR A 259 -0.70 -13.66 6.56
N GLY A 260 -0.52 -14.19 7.77
CA GLY A 260 0.52 -15.17 8.10
C GLY A 260 1.95 -14.62 8.05
N CYS A 261 2.12 -13.33 7.76
CA CYS A 261 3.42 -12.70 7.53
C CYS A 261 3.86 -11.87 8.75
N ILE A 262 4.94 -12.30 9.39
CA ILE A 262 5.52 -11.67 10.58
C ILE A 262 7.00 -11.47 10.33
N ARG A 263 7.51 -10.25 10.56
CA ARG A 263 8.95 -9.95 10.45
C ARG A 263 9.72 -10.52 11.64
N SER A 264 10.94 -10.98 11.39
CA SER A 264 11.89 -11.53 12.37
C SER A 264 12.51 -10.46 13.27
#